data_AF-L0EJY7-F1
#
_entry.id   AF-L0EJY7-F1
#
_cell.length_a   1.000
_cell.length_b   1.000
_cell.length_c   1.000
_cell.angle_alpha   90.00
_cell.angle_beta   90.00
_cell.angle_gamma   90.00
#
_symmetry.space_group_name_H-M   'P 1'
#
loop_
_entity.id
_entity.type
_entity.pdbx_description
1 polymer ?
#
loop_
_entity_poly.entity_id
_entity_poly.type
_entity_poly.pdbx_seq_one_letter_code
_entity_poly.pdbx_strand_id
1 'polypeptide(L)'
;MTQIHTQLFIESFIMLNFEITFDGMKTWFSWSGDVLEDAELFRTVLFPEELPEDRQAKLLRMIAYRYEDMFFQEHRGGDAFESKHQLLLRLMNVRTLNGVNEAMLDLWITLKADRSRKNPAYPTLHSLFYSKTEGCTTS
;
A
#
# COMPACT_ATOMS: atom_id res chain seq x y z
N MET A 1 -0.56 -22.23 10.63
CA MET A 1 -0.72 -22.19 9.16
C MET A 1 0.68 -22.08 8.57
N THR A 2 1.07 -22.95 7.64
CA THR A 2 2.47 -23.21 7.25
C THR A 2 3.14 -22.02 6.57
N GLN A 3 4.42 -21.77 6.89
CA GLN A 3 5.29 -20.69 6.39
C GLN A 3 5.21 -20.46 4.87
N ILE A 4 4.94 -21.53 4.11
CA ILE A 4 4.72 -21.52 2.66
C ILE A 4 3.45 -20.75 2.26
N HIS A 5 2.34 -20.84 3.00
CA HIS A 5 1.11 -20.09 2.72
C HIS A 5 1.29 -18.59 2.94
N THR A 6 2.02 -18.20 3.98
CA THR A 6 2.34 -16.79 4.25
C THR A 6 3.23 -16.21 3.14
N GLN A 7 4.20 -16.99 2.66
CA GLN A 7 5.10 -16.54 1.60
C GLN A 7 4.39 -16.42 0.24
N LEU A 8 3.58 -17.42 -0.15
CA LEU A 8 2.76 -17.36 -1.36
C LEU A 8 1.73 -16.23 -1.32
N PHE A 9 1.15 -15.94 -0.14
CA PHE A 9 0.28 -14.79 0.08
C PHE A 9 1.01 -13.47 -0.19
N ILE A 10 2.19 -13.28 0.42
CA ILE A 10 3.02 -12.08 0.23
C ILE A 10 3.42 -11.92 -1.24
N GLU A 11 3.89 -12.99 -1.89
CA GLU A 11 4.32 -12.96 -3.30
C GLU A 11 3.15 -12.64 -4.25
N SER A 12 1.97 -13.20 -4.00
CA SER A 12 0.76 -12.90 -4.77
C SER A 12 0.33 -11.45 -4.60
N PHE A 13 0.41 -10.92 -3.37
CA PHE A 13 0.09 -9.54 -3.07
C PHE A 13 1.06 -8.57 -3.75
N ILE A 14 2.36 -8.89 -3.73
CA ILE A 14 3.40 -8.13 -4.42
C ILE A 14 3.18 -8.12 -5.93
N MET A 15 2.90 -9.27 -6.57
CA MET A 15 2.62 -9.32 -8.02
C MET A 15 1.42 -8.43 -8.40
N LEU A 16 0.35 -8.47 -7.62
CA LEU A 16 -0.86 -7.69 -7.88
C LEU A 16 -0.65 -6.17 -7.79
N ASN A 17 0.33 -5.73 -7.01
CA ASN A 17 0.73 -4.33 -6.86
C ASN A 17 1.57 -3.82 -8.04
N PHE A 18 2.20 -4.70 -8.82
CA PHE A 18 2.88 -4.33 -10.06
C PHE A 18 1.93 -4.21 -11.25
N GLU A 19 0.76 -4.84 -11.16
CA GLU A 19 -0.22 -4.88 -12.25
C GLU A 19 -1.33 -3.83 -12.16
N ILE A 20 -1.49 -3.17 -11.00
CA ILE A 20 -2.56 -2.21 -10.75
C ILE A 20 -2.02 -0.99 -10.00
N THR A 21 -2.51 0.20 -10.35
CA THR A 21 -2.12 1.45 -9.68
C THR A 21 -2.67 1.50 -8.25
N PHE A 22 -2.10 2.37 -7.41
CA PHE A 22 -2.59 2.55 -6.03
C PHE A 22 -4.08 2.92 -5.98
N ASP A 23 -4.51 3.85 -6.85
CA ASP A 23 -5.92 4.23 -6.95
C ASP A 23 -6.80 3.10 -7.50
N GLY A 24 -6.28 2.24 -8.38
CA GLY A 24 -6.96 1.04 -8.83
C GLY A 24 -7.27 0.07 -7.68
N MET A 25 -6.32 -0.10 -6.76
CA MET A 25 -6.56 -0.86 -5.53
C MET A 25 -7.63 -0.20 -4.65
N LYS A 26 -7.55 1.12 -4.48
CA LYS A 26 -8.51 1.86 -3.66
C LYS A 26 -9.95 1.67 -4.16
N THR A 27 -10.17 1.79 -5.47
CA THR A 27 -11.46 1.53 -6.11
C THR A 27 -11.92 0.10 -5.86
N TRP A 28 -11.03 -0.88 -6.00
CA TRP A 28 -11.36 -2.28 -5.78
C TRP A 28 -11.79 -2.59 -4.34
N PHE A 29 -11.06 -2.07 -3.34
CA PHE A 29 -11.45 -2.16 -1.93
C PHE A 29 -12.81 -1.50 -1.66
N SER A 30 -13.10 -0.37 -2.30
CA SER A 30 -14.42 0.26 -2.16
C SER A 30 -15.56 -0.63 -2.64
N TRP A 31 -15.34 -1.45 -3.68
CA TRP A 31 -16.36 -2.37 -4.21
C TRP A 31 -16.58 -3.61 -3.33
N SER A 32 -15.57 -4.04 -2.57
CA SER A 32 -15.75 -5.09 -1.56
C SER A 32 -16.44 -4.58 -0.28
N GLY A 33 -16.82 -3.29 -0.24
CA GLY A 33 -17.42 -2.62 0.91
C GLY A 33 -16.40 -2.11 1.93
N ASP A 34 -15.10 -2.26 1.66
CA ASP A 34 -14.02 -1.78 2.53
C ASP A 34 -13.49 -0.44 2.02
N VAL A 35 -14.06 0.68 2.48
CA VAL A 35 -13.50 2.00 2.19
C VAL A 35 -12.32 2.25 3.12
N LEU A 36 -11.10 2.09 2.59
CA LEU A 36 -9.85 2.33 3.32
C LEU A 36 -9.29 3.72 3.00
N GLU A 37 -8.81 4.41 4.04
CA GLU A 37 -8.00 5.62 3.88
C GLU A 37 -6.65 5.29 3.23
N ASP A 38 -6.06 6.27 2.54
CA ASP A 38 -4.80 6.07 1.79
C ASP A 38 -3.71 5.45 2.65
N ALA A 39 -3.51 5.93 3.88
CA ALA A 39 -2.51 5.39 4.79
C ALA A 39 -2.80 3.94 5.20
N GLU A 40 -4.07 3.60 5.44
CA GLU A 40 -4.45 2.23 5.81
C GLU A 40 -4.24 1.27 4.64
N LEU A 41 -4.72 1.64 3.45
CA LEU A 41 -4.50 0.87 2.23
C LEU A 41 -3.00 0.72 1.94
N PHE A 42 -2.23 1.80 2.02
CA PHE A 42 -0.78 1.77 1.76
C PHE A 42 -0.05 0.82 2.72
N ARG A 43 -0.40 0.82 4.00
CA ARG A 43 0.18 -0.10 4.98
C ARG A 43 -0.24 -1.54 4.71
N THR A 44 -1.54 -1.78 4.48
CA THR A 44 -2.08 -3.10 4.12
C THR A 44 -1.35 -3.71 2.94
N VAL A 45 -1.02 -2.86 1.97
CA VAL A 45 -0.40 -3.27 0.71
C VAL A 45 1.10 -3.52 0.86
N LEU A 46 1.79 -2.70 1.65
CA LEU A 46 3.24 -2.80 1.82
C LEU A 46 3.66 -3.85 2.87
N PHE A 47 2.82 -4.08 3.87
CA PHE A 47 3.09 -5.00 5.00
C PHE A 47 1.90 -5.92 5.27
N PRO A 48 1.48 -6.75 4.30
CA PRO A 48 0.31 -7.62 4.45
C PRO A 48 0.45 -8.65 5.58
N GLU A 49 1.67 -9.00 5.98
CA GLU A 49 1.99 -9.88 7.11
C GLU A 49 1.64 -9.30 8.47
N GLU A 50 1.55 -7.97 8.61
CA GLU A 50 1.21 -7.31 9.87
C GLU A 50 -0.31 -7.31 10.13
N LEU A 51 -1.10 -7.75 9.15
CA LEU A 51 -2.55 -7.73 9.26
C LEU A 51 -3.05 -8.88 10.13
N PRO A 52 -4.18 -8.68 10.86
CA PRO A 52 -4.88 -9.77 11.52
C PRO A 52 -5.23 -10.92 10.55
N GLU A 53 -5.19 -12.18 11.01
CA GLU A 53 -5.40 -13.37 10.14
C GLU A 53 -6.74 -13.34 9.40
N ASP A 54 -7.80 -12.82 10.01
CA ASP A 54 -9.12 -12.66 9.39
C ASP A 54 -9.09 -11.67 8.22
N ARG A 55 -8.33 -10.57 8.37
CA ARG A 55 -8.10 -9.63 7.27
C ARG A 55 -7.20 -10.23 6.18
N GLN A 56 -6.16 -10.98 6.54
CA GLN A 56 -5.33 -11.68 5.55
C GLN A 56 -6.17 -12.66 4.72
N ALA A 57 -7.05 -13.44 5.36
CA ALA A 57 -7.96 -14.35 4.68
C ALA A 57 -8.97 -13.63 3.77
N LYS A 58 -9.49 -12.47 4.20
CA LYS A 58 -10.36 -11.62 3.37
C LYS A 58 -9.64 -11.10 2.14
N LEU A 59 -8.40 -10.64 2.29
CA LEU A 59 -7.56 -10.18 1.19
C LEU A 59 -7.23 -11.30 0.20
N LEU A 60 -6.85 -12.47 0.70
CA LEU A 60 -6.64 -13.67 -0.13
C LEU A 60 -7.88 -14.01 -0.95
N ARG A 61 -9.07 -13.93 -0.36
CA ARG A 61 -10.33 -14.15 -1.07
C ARG A 61 -10.57 -13.10 -2.13
N MET A 62 -10.36 -11.82 -1.81
CA MET A 62 -10.44 -10.75 -2.81
C MET A 62 -9.51 -11.07 -3.99
N ILE A 63 -8.24 -11.42 -3.74
CA ILE A 63 -7.26 -11.80 -4.75
C ILE A 63 -7.72 -12.99 -5.59
N ALA A 64 -8.26 -14.04 -4.96
CA ALA A 64 -8.77 -15.20 -5.67
C ALA A 64 -9.96 -14.84 -6.57
N TYR A 65 -10.93 -14.06 -6.07
CA TYR A 65 -12.04 -13.55 -6.87
C TYR A 65 -11.58 -12.62 -7.99
N ARG A 66 -10.47 -11.90 -7.81
CA ARG A 66 -9.83 -11.07 -8.86
C ARG A 66 -9.24 -11.89 -10.00
N TYR A 67 -8.83 -13.14 -9.78
CA TYR A 67 -8.42 -14.03 -10.87
C TYR A 67 -9.62 -14.59 -11.66
N GLU A 68 -10.76 -14.75 -10.99
CA GLU A 68 -11.99 -15.23 -11.63
C GLU A 68 -12.69 -14.13 -12.45
N ASP A 69 -12.61 -12.87 -12.02
CA ASP A 69 -13.18 -11.73 -12.73
C ASP A 69 -12.14 -11.00 -13.61
N MET A 70 -12.25 -11.18 -14.93
CA MET A 70 -11.51 -10.47 -15.99
C MET A 70 -11.78 -8.94 -16.04
N PHE A 71 -11.56 -8.20 -14.95
CA PHE A 71 -11.74 -6.74 -14.86
C PHE A 71 -10.60 -5.91 -15.51
N PHE A 72 -9.66 -6.59 -16.19
CA PHE A 72 -8.32 -6.11 -16.51
C PHE A 72 -8.18 -5.07 -17.65
N GLN A 73 -9.26 -4.67 -18.33
CA GLN A 73 -9.16 -3.69 -19.43
C GLN A 73 -9.51 -2.24 -19.02
N GLU A 74 -10.39 -2.02 -18.04
CA GLU A 74 -10.87 -0.66 -17.75
C GLU A 74 -9.94 0.18 -16.85
N HIS A 75 -9.13 -0.45 -15.99
CA HIS A 75 -8.35 0.25 -14.96
C HIS A 75 -6.85 0.39 -15.26
N ARG A 76 -6.39 -0.04 -16.44
CA ARG A 76 -5.08 0.35 -16.98
C ARG A 76 -4.96 1.86 -17.24
N GLY A 77 -6.08 2.59 -17.23
CA GLY A 77 -6.11 4.04 -17.44
C GLY A 77 -5.70 4.88 -16.23
N GLY A 78 -5.41 4.27 -15.07
CA GLY A 78 -4.80 4.98 -13.95
C GLY A 78 -3.40 5.46 -14.31
N ASP A 79 -3.03 6.66 -13.88
CA ASP A 79 -1.70 7.21 -14.16
C ASP A 79 -0.64 6.35 -13.44
N ALA A 80 0.11 5.55 -14.20
CA ALA A 80 1.21 4.77 -13.67
C ALA A 80 2.29 5.67 -13.03
N PHE A 81 2.34 6.95 -13.37
CA PHE A 81 3.26 7.93 -12.77
C PHE A 81 2.70 8.63 -11.53
N GLU A 82 1.52 8.20 -11.05
CA GLU A 82 0.97 8.67 -9.77
C GLU A 82 1.99 8.45 -8.65
N SER A 83 2.19 9.48 -7.83
CA SER A 83 3.33 9.58 -6.93
C SER A 83 3.30 8.49 -5.86
N LYS A 84 2.13 8.17 -5.28
CA LYS A 84 2.00 7.10 -4.27
C LYS A 84 2.27 5.73 -4.88
N HIS A 85 1.82 5.47 -6.10
CA HIS A 85 2.10 4.24 -6.81
C HIS A 85 3.61 4.09 -7.07
N GLN A 86 4.28 5.13 -7.56
CA GLN A 86 5.73 5.11 -7.76
C GLN A 86 6.50 4.91 -6.44
N LEU A 87 6.04 5.54 -5.36
CA LEU A 87 6.59 5.33 -4.02
C LEU A 87 6.40 3.88 -3.56
N LEU A 88 5.22 3.31 -3.77
CA LEU A 88 4.91 1.92 -3.42
C LEU A 88 5.81 0.95 -4.19
N LEU A 89 5.95 1.11 -5.51
CA LEU A 89 6.82 0.28 -6.35
C LEU A 89 8.27 0.31 -5.86
N ARG A 90 8.79 1.50 -5.55
CA ARG A 90 10.14 1.66 -4.98
C ARG A 90 10.28 0.88 -3.67
N LEU A 91 9.34 1.04 -2.74
CA LEU A 91 9.43 0.43 -1.41
C LEU A 91 9.24 -1.08 -1.45
N MET A 92 8.41 -1.60 -2.35
CA MET A 92 8.34 -3.04 -2.60
C MET A 92 9.67 -3.60 -3.12
N ASN A 93 10.35 -2.88 -4.03
CA ASN A 93 11.68 -3.28 -4.48
C ASN A 93 12.70 -3.28 -3.33
N VAL A 94 12.69 -2.26 -2.48
CA VAL A 94 13.55 -2.22 -1.29
C VAL A 94 13.22 -3.38 -0.34
N ARG A 95 11.93 -3.66 -0.11
CA ARG A 95 11.48 -4.77 0.75
C ARG A 95 11.95 -6.12 0.21
N THR A 96 11.83 -6.35 -1.09
CA THR A 96 12.24 -7.59 -1.75
C THR A 96 13.76 -7.80 -1.71
N LEU A 97 14.54 -6.74 -1.93
CA LEU A 97 16.00 -6.83 -2.01
C LEU A 97 16.68 -6.81 -0.64
N ASN A 98 16.17 -5.98 0.27
CA ASN A 98 16.87 -5.64 1.51
C ASN A 98 16.08 -6.02 2.78
N GLY A 99 14.78 -6.32 2.66
CA GLY A 99 13.94 -6.69 3.79
C GLY A 99 13.01 -5.58 4.29
N VAL A 100 12.15 -5.96 5.24
CA VAL A 100 11.05 -5.14 5.77
C VAL A 100 11.56 -3.91 6.52
N ASN A 101 12.60 -4.07 7.36
CA ASN A 101 13.12 -2.98 8.19
C ASN A 101 13.68 -1.84 7.35
N GLU A 102 14.36 -2.18 6.26
CA GLU A 102 14.97 -1.28 5.30
C GLU A 102 13.90 -0.52 4.51
N ALA A 103 12.83 -1.21 4.11
CA ALA A 103 11.68 -0.59 3.47
C ALA A 103 10.96 0.39 4.43
N MET A 104 10.79 0.02 5.70
CA MET A 104 10.22 0.91 6.72
C MET A 104 11.09 2.15 6.95
N LEU A 105 12.41 1.99 7.04
CA LEU A 105 13.34 3.10 7.23
C LEU A 105 13.31 4.03 6.02
N ASP A 106 13.33 3.50 4.80
CA ASP A 106 13.26 4.30 3.57
C ASP A 106 11.94 5.08 3.47
N LEU A 107 10.82 4.43 3.84
CA LEU A 107 9.51 5.08 3.91
C LEU A 107 9.51 6.21 4.95
N TRP A 108 10.05 5.97 6.15
CA TRP A 108 10.10 7.00 7.20
C TRP A 108 10.93 8.21 6.77
N ILE A 109 12.13 7.99 6.20
CA ILE A 109 13.00 9.06 5.68
C ILE A 109 12.26 9.86 4.59
N THR A 110 11.61 9.14 3.66
CA THR A 110 10.90 9.75 2.53
C THR A 110 9.75 10.64 3.01
N LEU A 111 8.89 10.14 3.90
CA LEU A 111 7.74 10.91 4.40
C LEU A 111 8.18 12.08 5.30
N LYS A 112 9.25 11.90 6.10
CA LYS A 112 9.82 12.98 6.90
C LYS A 112 10.33 14.13 6.03
N ALA A 113 11.04 13.81 4.95
CA ALA A 113 11.55 14.81 4.02
C ALA A 113 10.41 15.49 3.24
N ASP A 114 9.39 14.72 2.84
CA ASP A 114 8.22 15.22 2.10
C ASP A 114 7.39 16.23 2.92
N ARG A 115 7.21 15.96 4.21
CA ARG A 115 6.45 16.84 5.11
C ARG A 115 7.02 18.25 5.26
N SER A 116 8.34 18.39 5.12
CA SER A 116 9.02 19.69 5.17
C SER A 116 8.95 20.48 3.86
N ARG A 117 8.35 19.92 2.80
CA ARG A 117 8.21 20.60 1.50
C ARG A 117 7.05 21.58 1.53
N LYS A 118 7.18 22.67 0.77
CA LYS A 118 6.10 23.66 0.59
C LYS A 118 4.82 23.02 0.03
N ASN A 119 4.98 22.08 -0.89
CA ASN A 119 3.90 21.25 -1.44
C ASN A 119 4.30 19.78 -1.28
N PRO A 120 3.86 19.10 -0.20
CA PRO A 120 4.13 17.68 0.00
C PRO A 120 3.50 16.82 -1.11
N ALA A 121 4.23 15.82 -1.58
CA ALA A 121 3.77 14.87 -2.59
C ALA A 121 2.92 13.74 -2.01
N TYR A 122 3.04 13.47 -0.69
CA TYR A 122 2.36 12.37 0.00
C TYR A 122 1.59 12.83 1.25
N PRO A 123 0.78 13.91 1.19
CA PRO A 123 0.18 14.49 2.39
C PRO A 123 -0.75 13.51 3.12
N THR A 124 -1.43 12.62 2.39
CA THR A 124 -2.33 11.60 2.98
C THR A 124 -1.59 10.45 3.65
N LEU A 125 -0.29 10.27 3.39
CA LEU A 125 0.52 9.21 3.98
C LEU A 125 1.25 9.64 5.25
N HIS A 126 1.30 10.93 5.58
CA HIS A 126 2.00 11.42 6.78
C HIS A 126 1.42 10.85 8.08
N SER A 127 0.14 10.47 8.09
CA SER A 127 -0.50 9.83 9.25
C SER A 127 0.06 8.45 9.59
N LEU A 128 0.87 7.84 8.71
CA LEU A 128 1.48 6.52 8.96
C LEU A 128 2.42 6.51 10.17
N PHE A 129 3.15 7.62 10.39
CA PHE A 129 4.15 7.72 11.46
C PHE A 129 3.90 8.90 12.40
N TYR A 130 3.07 9.85 11.99
CA TYR A 130 2.81 11.08 12.74
C TYR A 130 1.33 11.12 13.10
N SER A 131 0.99 10.87 14.37
CA SER A 131 -0.37 11.07 14.86
C SER A 131 -0.79 12.55 14.72
N LYS A 132 -2.10 12.83 14.67
CA LYS A 132 -2.74 14.14 14.49
C LYS A 132 -2.34 15.26 15.50
N THR A 133 -1.32 15.07 16.33
CA THR A 133 -0.98 15.93 17.48
C THR A 133 0.16 16.91 17.25
N GLU A 134 0.78 16.96 16.07
CA GLU A 134 1.64 18.11 15.71
C GLU A 134 0.78 19.26 15.16
N GLY A 135 -0.15 19.72 16.00
CA GLY A 135 -0.88 20.95 15.80
C GLY A 135 0.06 22.14 15.92
N CYS A 136 0.09 22.95 14.86
CA CYS A 136 0.03 24.40 14.94
C CYS A 136 0.58 25.02 16.25
N THR A 137 1.90 25.17 16.35
CA THR A 137 2.44 26.28 17.14
C THR A 137 2.41 27.50 16.24
N THR A 138 1.34 28.28 16.41
CA THR A 138 1.34 29.70 16.06
C THR A 138 2.51 30.36 16.79
N SER A 139 3.33 31.06 16.02
CA SER A 139 4.21 32.14 16.50
C SER A 139 4.20 33.21 15.42
#